data_AF-A0A3C0C9G5-F1
#
_entry.id   AF-A0A3C0C9G5-F1
#
_cell.length_a   1.000
_cell.length_b   1.000
_cell.length_c   1.000
_cell.angle_alpha   90.00
_cell.angle_beta   90.00
_cell.angle_gamma   90.00
#
_symmetry.space_group_name_H-M   'P 1'
#
loop_
_entity.id
_entity.type
_entity.pdbx_description
1 polymer ?
#
loop_
_entity_poly.entity_id
_entity_poly.type
_entity_poly.pdbx_seq_one_letter_code
_entity_poly.pdbx_strand_id
1 'polypeptide(L)'
;QRRRALLISTSYGKMAAYMHRSSAPAEGSGVRVRAALFDFRRADAGGGFDEYLFWRSKGAVKRMIPLELEVTSPPAGIHKWRNFLETKIEDGLPDLMSGYMLALTLGIRDKKLTERHREAGTVHL
;
A
#
# COMPACT_ATOMS: atom_id res chain seq x y z
N GLN A 1 7.12 2.01 13.39
CA GLN A 1 6.79 3.01 12.35
C GLN A 1 6.14 2.30 11.15
N ARG A 2 4.91 2.67 10.78
CA ARG A 2 4.12 1.95 9.77
C ARG A 2 4.42 2.54 8.37
N ARG A 3 5.33 1.91 7.63
CA ARG A 3 5.65 2.29 6.24
C ARG A 3 4.53 1.79 5.31
N ARG A 4 4.10 2.62 4.37
CA ARG A 4 3.22 2.27 3.26
C ARG A 4 4.07 1.87 2.07
N ALA A 5 3.74 0.74 1.45
CA ALA A 5 4.34 0.36 0.19
C ALA A 5 3.59 1.06 -0.95
N LEU A 6 4.34 1.55 -1.94
CA LEU A 6 3.86 2.26 -3.11
C LEU A 6 4.31 1.52 -4.35
N LEU A 7 3.45 1.50 -5.36
CA LEU A 7 3.77 1.00 -6.68
C LEU A 7 3.60 2.14 -7.68
N ILE A 8 4.71 2.67 -8.17
CA ILE A 8 4.75 3.88 -9.01
C ILE A 8 4.93 3.44 -10.46
N SER A 9 3.93 3.71 -11.29
CA SER A 9 4.00 3.45 -12.73
C SER A 9 4.89 4.48 -13.42
N THR A 10 5.87 4.02 -14.18
CA THR A 10 6.76 4.85 -15.00
C THR A 10 6.80 4.33 -16.44
N SER A 11 7.40 5.07 -17.36
CA SER A 11 7.65 4.60 -18.74
C SER A 11 8.55 3.36 -18.80
N TYR A 12 9.35 3.10 -17.77
CA TYR A 12 10.24 1.94 -17.66
C TYR A 12 9.61 0.75 -16.90
N GLY A 13 8.31 0.83 -16.61
CA GLY A 13 7.59 -0.15 -15.79
C GLY A 13 7.29 0.36 -14.39
N LYS A 14 6.77 -0.53 -13.54
CA LYS A 14 6.36 -0.17 -12.18
C LYS A 14 7.52 -0.27 -11.20
N MET A 15 7.63 0.66 -10.28
CA MET A 15 8.70 0.72 -9.28
C MET A 15 8.10 0.59 -7.88
N ALA A 16 8.69 -0.26 -7.04
CA ALA A 16 8.21 -0.44 -5.67
C ALA A 16 8.99 0.46 -4.70
N ALA A 17 8.28 1.27 -3.92
CA ALA A 17 8.87 2.16 -2.91
C ALA A 17 8.20 1.96 -1.55
N TYR A 18 8.88 2.38 -0.48
CA TYR A 18 8.32 2.40 0.86
C TYR A 18 8.44 3.81 1.43
N MET A 19 7.33 4.36 1.90
CA MET A 19 7.29 5.70 2.48
C MET A 19 6.55 5.70 3.81
N HIS A 20 6.78 6.71 4.63
CA HIS A 20 5.96 6.90 5.83
C HIS A 20 4.52 7.22 5.43
N ARG A 21 3.51 6.71 6.17
CA ARG A 21 2.09 6.88 5.81
C ARG A 21 1.70 8.36 5.62
N SER A 22 2.23 9.27 6.44
CA SER A 22 1.92 10.71 6.36
C SER A 22 2.57 11.42 5.16
N SER A 23 3.60 10.84 4.56
CA SER A 23 4.31 11.41 3.39
C SER A 23 3.98 10.67 2.10
N ALA A 24 3.19 9.60 2.18
CA ALA A 24 2.79 8.80 1.04
C ALA A 24 1.65 9.50 0.30
N PRO A 25 1.76 9.71 -1.03
CA PRO A 25 0.67 10.26 -1.82
C PRO A 25 -0.55 9.33 -1.78
N ALA A 26 -1.73 9.92 -2.03
CA ALA A 26 -2.96 9.16 -2.19
C ALA A 26 -2.84 8.23 -3.41
N GLU A 27 -3.55 7.11 -3.36
CA GLU A 27 -3.56 6.20 -4.51
C GLU A 27 -4.17 6.90 -5.73
N GLY A 28 -3.57 6.70 -6.90
CA GLY A 28 -4.01 7.30 -8.15
C GLY A 28 -3.50 8.72 -8.39
N SER A 29 -2.75 9.32 -7.46
CA SER A 29 -2.06 10.58 -7.68
C SER A 29 -0.96 10.45 -8.74
N GLY A 30 -0.80 11.48 -9.58
CA GLY A 30 0.40 11.66 -10.39
C GLY A 30 1.55 12.15 -9.50
N VAL A 31 2.75 11.64 -9.74
CA VAL A 31 3.94 12.00 -8.96
C VAL A 31 5.15 12.21 -9.87
N ARG A 32 5.98 13.18 -9.49
CA ARG A 32 7.35 13.33 -9.97
C ARG A 32 8.28 12.89 -8.85
N VAL A 33 9.20 11.98 -9.15
CA VAL A 33 10.06 11.36 -8.13
C VAL A 33 11.50 11.40 -8.58
N ARG A 34 12.39 11.89 -7.72
CA ARG A 34 13.84 11.68 -7.82
C ARG A 34 14.22 10.59 -6.84
N ALA A 35 14.86 9.53 -7.33
CA ALA A 35 15.12 8.35 -6.50
C ALA A 35 16.36 7.57 -6.94
N ALA A 36 16.90 6.81 -6.00
CA ALA A 36 17.88 5.76 -6.29
C ALA A 36 17.17 4.42 -6.55
N LEU A 37 17.62 3.68 -7.55
CA LEU A 37 17.07 2.38 -7.95
C LEU A 37 17.98 1.25 -7.49
N PHE A 38 17.36 0.17 -7.03
CA PHE A 38 18.04 -1.01 -6.52
C PHE A 38 17.35 -2.28 -7.02
N ASP A 39 18.10 -3.38 -7.06
CA ASP A 39 17.54 -4.70 -7.22
C ASP A 39 16.77 -5.14 -5.98
N PHE A 40 15.78 -6.00 -6.19
CA PHE A 40 15.05 -6.62 -5.11
C PHE A 40 15.92 -7.66 -4.40
N ARG A 41 15.80 -7.72 -3.08
CA ARG A 41 16.44 -8.77 -2.28
C ARG A 41 15.74 -10.09 -2.52
N ARG A 42 16.51 -11.17 -2.70
CA ARG A 42 15.98 -12.54 -2.68
C ARG A 42 16.01 -13.07 -1.26
N ALA A 43 15.20 -14.09 -0.98
CA ALA A 43 15.28 -14.76 0.32
C ALA A 43 16.63 -15.49 0.47
N ASP A 44 17.20 -15.43 1.68
CA ASP A 44 18.39 -16.20 2.03
C ASP A 44 18.05 -17.69 2.18
N ALA A 45 19.08 -18.56 2.15
CA ALA A 45 18.92 -20.02 2.22
C ALA A 45 18.19 -20.52 3.49
N GLY A 46 18.14 -19.73 4.56
CA GLY A 46 17.39 -20.01 5.79
C GLY A 46 15.89 -19.70 5.72
N GLY A 47 15.38 -19.31 4.55
CA GLY A 47 14.01 -18.85 4.37
C GLY A 47 13.82 -17.38 4.76
N GLY A 48 12.70 -16.79 4.34
CA GLY A 48 12.40 -15.39 4.60
C GLY A 48 11.51 -14.78 3.53
N PHE A 49 11.29 -13.47 3.63
CA PHE A 49 10.53 -12.73 2.63
C PHE A 49 11.39 -12.51 1.37
N ASP A 50 10.99 -13.11 0.26
CA ASP A 50 11.60 -12.85 -1.04
C ASP A 50 10.97 -11.59 -1.67
N GLU A 51 11.67 -10.45 -1.54
CA GLU A 51 11.21 -9.18 -2.11
C GLU A 51 11.06 -9.29 -3.63
N TYR A 52 11.96 -10.03 -4.30
CA TYR A 52 11.96 -10.21 -5.74
C TYR A 52 10.69 -10.91 -6.19
N LEU A 53 10.40 -12.11 -5.70
CA LEU A 53 9.22 -12.87 -6.11
C LEU A 53 7.92 -12.10 -5.80
N PHE A 54 7.82 -11.50 -4.61
CA PHE A 54 6.64 -10.74 -4.23
C PHE A 54 6.40 -9.56 -5.16
N TRP A 55 7.40 -8.70 -5.36
CA TRP A 55 7.22 -7.48 -6.14
C TRP A 55 7.11 -7.72 -7.64
N ARG A 56 7.84 -8.72 -8.17
CA ARG A 56 7.68 -9.16 -9.56
C ARG A 56 6.27 -9.65 -9.83
N SER A 57 5.63 -10.38 -8.89
CA SER A 57 4.23 -10.82 -9.03
C SER A 57 3.24 -9.66 -9.14
N LYS A 58 3.59 -8.49 -8.60
CA LYS A 58 2.81 -7.24 -8.68
C LYS A 58 3.20 -6.36 -9.88
N GLY A 59 4.10 -6.84 -10.74
CA GLY A 59 4.56 -6.15 -11.94
C GLY A 59 5.62 -5.09 -11.71
N ALA A 60 6.24 -5.04 -10.51
CA ALA A 60 7.34 -4.12 -10.25
C ALA A 60 8.64 -4.63 -10.90
N VAL A 61 9.49 -3.73 -11.38
CA VAL A 61 10.76 -4.06 -12.04
C VAL A 61 11.98 -3.78 -11.17
N LYS A 62 11.95 -2.72 -10.37
CA LYS A 62 13.00 -2.36 -9.43
C LYS A 62 12.41 -1.83 -8.13
N ARG A 63 13.24 -1.89 -7.08
CA ARG A 63 13.02 -1.16 -5.85
C ARG A 63 13.51 0.27 -6.02
N MET A 64 12.76 1.22 -5.48
CA MET A 64 13.04 2.65 -5.54
C MET A 64 13.10 3.21 -4.12
N ILE A 65 14.15 3.99 -3.83
CA ILE A 65 14.25 4.80 -2.61
C ILE A 65 14.05 6.26 -3.00
N PRO A 66 12.87 6.85 -2.72
CA PRO A 66 12.60 8.25 -3.01
C PRO A 66 13.56 9.16 -2.23
N LEU A 67 14.21 10.06 -2.94
CA LEU A 67 14.99 11.16 -2.38
C LEU A 67 14.12 12.43 -2.32
N GLU A 68 13.34 12.66 -3.38
CA GLU A 68 12.34 13.71 -3.46
C GLU A 68 11.08 13.16 -4.15
N LEU A 69 9.90 13.58 -3.68
CA LEU A 69 8.62 13.22 -4.28
C LEU A 69 7.71 14.45 -4.26
N GLU A 70 7.19 14.81 -5.43
CA GLU A 70 6.24 15.88 -5.65
C GLU A 70 4.95 15.31 -6.24
N VAL A 71 3.80 15.70 -5.69
CA VAL A 71 2.50 15.33 -6.26
C VAL A 71 2.18 16.28 -7.40
N THR A 72 2.03 15.75 -8.61
CA THR A 72 1.77 16.53 -9.82
C THR A 72 0.29 16.59 -10.19
N SER A 73 -0.51 15.63 -9.73
CA SER A 73 -1.95 15.63 -9.94
C SER A 73 -2.69 14.86 -8.83
N PRO A 74 -3.93 15.28 -8.49
CA PRO A 74 -4.76 14.56 -7.55
C PRO A 74 -5.24 13.22 -8.13
N PRO A 75 -5.71 12.28 -7.29
CA PRO A 75 -6.38 11.07 -7.76
C PRO A 75 -7.58 11.38 -8.65
N ALA A 76 -7.79 10.56 -9.68
CA ALA A 76 -8.91 10.65 -10.59
C ALA A 76 -9.67 9.32 -10.72
N GLY A 77 -10.89 9.39 -11.26
CA GLY A 77 -11.72 8.22 -11.56
C GLY A 77 -11.96 7.31 -10.34
N ILE A 78 -11.77 6.00 -10.55
CA ILE A 78 -12.00 4.98 -9.51
C ILE A 78 -11.14 5.21 -8.27
N HIS A 79 -9.91 5.72 -8.42
CA HIS A 79 -9.04 5.97 -7.28
C HIS A 79 -9.54 7.15 -6.44
N LYS A 80 -10.08 8.21 -7.08
CA LYS A 80 -10.73 9.31 -6.35
C LYS A 80 -11.91 8.80 -5.53
N TRP A 81 -12.77 7.98 -6.15
CA TRP A 81 -13.93 7.40 -5.47
C TRP A 81 -13.53 6.46 -4.33
N ARG A 82 -12.52 5.62 -4.55
CA ARG A 82 -11.96 4.70 -3.56
C ARG A 82 -11.39 5.45 -2.35
N ASN A 83 -10.58 6.49 -2.58
CA ASN A 83 -10.05 7.34 -1.51
C ASN A 83 -11.20 8.05 -0.76
N PHE A 84 -12.22 8.55 -1.47
CA PHE A 84 -13.39 9.17 -0.85
C PHE A 84 -14.15 8.20 0.06
N LEU A 85 -14.39 6.97 -0.39
CA LEU A 85 -15.04 5.95 0.43
C LEU A 85 -14.20 5.55 1.63
N GLU A 86 -12.89 5.37 1.46
CA GLU A 86 -11.97 5.07 2.57
C GLU A 86 -12.10 6.13 3.66
N THR A 87 -11.98 7.42 3.30
CA THR A 87 -12.14 8.53 4.25
C THR A 87 -13.54 8.56 4.88
N LYS A 88 -14.60 8.38 4.09
CA LYS A 88 -15.97 8.41 4.62
C LYS A 88 -16.24 7.29 5.63
N ILE A 89 -15.64 6.11 5.42
CA ILE A 89 -15.77 4.95 6.30
C ILE A 89 -14.90 5.11 7.56
N GLU A 90 -13.67 5.60 7.43
CA GLU A 90 -12.77 5.87 8.56
C GLU A 90 -13.33 6.98 9.47
N ASP A 91 -13.87 8.06 8.90
CA ASP A 91 -14.36 9.21 9.68
C ASP A 91 -15.80 9.01 10.21
N GLY A 92 -16.60 8.21 9.52
CA GLY A 92 -18.04 8.10 9.77
C GLY A 92 -18.48 6.92 10.63
N LEU A 93 -17.61 5.95 10.91
CA LEU A 93 -17.96 4.72 11.62
C LEU A 93 -17.04 4.45 12.81
N PRO A 94 -17.55 3.80 13.87
CA PRO A 94 -16.71 3.27 14.94
C PRO A 94 -15.66 2.28 14.40
N ASP A 95 -14.47 2.25 14.99
CA ASP A 95 -13.29 1.45 14.57
C ASP A 95 -13.62 0.04 14.03
N LEU A 96 -14.42 -0.74 14.77
CA LEU A 96 -14.77 -2.12 14.38
C LEU A 96 -15.60 -2.16 13.09
N MET A 97 -16.62 -1.30 13.01
CA MET A 97 -17.47 -1.24 11.82
C MET A 97 -16.69 -0.71 10.61
N SER A 98 -15.81 0.27 10.83
CA SER A 98 -14.92 0.79 9.80
C SER A 98 -14.07 -0.32 9.17
N GLY A 99 -13.41 -1.15 9.98
CA GLY A 99 -12.59 -2.24 9.48
C GLY A 99 -13.36 -3.31 8.69
N TYR A 100 -14.57 -3.70 9.12
CA TYR A 100 -15.43 -4.59 8.35
C TYR A 100 -15.88 -3.96 7.02
N MET A 101 -16.29 -2.70 7.04
CA MET A 101 -16.78 -2.00 5.86
C MET A 101 -15.68 -1.77 4.83
N LEU A 102 -14.46 -1.43 5.26
CA LEU A 102 -13.28 -1.30 4.40
C LEU A 102 -12.93 -2.64 3.72
N ALA A 103 -13.02 -3.75 4.46
CA ALA A 103 -12.78 -5.08 3.90
C ALA A 103 -13.83 -5.45 2.85
N LEU A 104 -15.11 -5.25 3.16
CA LEU A 104 -16.22 -5.57 2.27
C LEU A 104 -16.23 -4.74 0.98
N THR A 105 -15.98 -3.43 1.10
CA THR A 105 -16.19 -2.48 0.00
C THR A 105 -14.94 -2.24 -0.83
N LEU A 106 -13.76 -2.19 -0.20
CA LEU A 106 -12.51 -1.82 -0.84
C LEU A 106 -11.47 -2.96 -0.86
N GLY A 107 -11.80 -4.11 -0.29
CA GLY A 107 -10.86 -5.23 -0.11
C GLY A 107 -9.69 -4.88 0.81
N ILE A 108 -9.82 -3.83 1.63
CA ILE A 108 -8.76 -3.37 2.52
C ILE A 108 -8.84 -4.16 3.83
N ARG A 109 -7.81 -4.94 4.12
CA ARG A 109 -7.74 -5.75 5.32
C ARG A 109 -7.32 -4.90 6.52
N ASP A 110 -8.19 -4.77 7.52
CA ASP A 110 -7.85 -4.05 8.76
C ASP A 110 -7.06 -4.96 9.72
N LYS A 111 -5.86 -4.48 10.11
CA LYS A 111 -4.98 -5.16 11.06
C LYS A 111 -5.56 -5.20 12.47
N LYS A 112 -6.28 -4.16 12.94
CA LYS A 112 -6.91 -4.16 14.28
C LYS A 112 -7.98 -5.25 14.37
N LEU A 113 -8.76 -5.40 13.30
CA LEU A 113 -9.76 -6.45 13.19
C LEU A 113 -9.09 -7.83 13.16
N THR A 114 -8.02 -7.97 12.37
CA THR A 114 -7.24 -9.23 12.26
C THR A 114 -6.59 -9.62 13.60
N GLU A 115 -6.06 -8.66 14.36
CA GLU A 115 -5.47 -8.88 15.69
C GLU A 115 -6.54 -9.29 16.71
N ARG A 116 -7.70 -8.63 16.74
CA ARG A 116 -8.81 -9.02 17.63
C ARG A 116 -9.43 -10.37 17.27
N HIS A 117 -9.52 -10.70 15.98
CA HIS A 117 -9.92 -12.04 15.54
C HIS A 117 -8.93 -13.11 16.01
N ARG A 118 -7.63 -12.78 16.00
CA ARG A 118 -6.58 -13.66 16.53
C ARG A 118 -6.68 -13.85 18.04
N GLU A 119 -7.02 -12.80 18.79
CA GLU A 119 -7.25 -12.85 20.24
C GLU A 119 -8.55 -13.59 20.60
N ALA A 120 -9.60 -13.40 19.82
CA ALA A 120 -10.91 -14.03 20.01
C ALA A 120 -11.01 -15.44 19.40
N GLY A 121 -9.91 -16.01 18.89
CA GLY A 121 -9.89 -17.35 18.27
C GLY A 121 -10.70 -17.49 16.98
N THR A 122 -11.19 -16.39 16.41
CA THR A 122 -12.06 -16.36 15.22
C THR A 122 -11.25 -15.95 14.00
N VAL A 123 -10.32 -16.79 13.55
CA VAL A 123 -9.60 -16.55 12.29
C VAL A 123 -10.50 -16.96 11.12
N HIS A 124 -11.25 -16.02 10.55
CA HIS A 124 -11.86 -16.22 9.24
C HIS A 124 -11.54 -15.09 8.26
N LEU A 125 -10.89 -15.53 7.18
CA LEU A 125 -10.61 -14.94 5.85
C LEU A 125 -9.69 -13.73 5.71
#